data_AF-A0A933WG00-F1
#
_entry.id   AF-A0A933WG00-F1
#
_cell.length_a   1.000
_cell.length_b   1.000
_cell.length_c   1.000
_cell.angle_alpha   90.00
_cell.angle_beta   90.00
_cell.angle_gamma   90.00
#
_symmetry.space_group_name_H-M   'P 1'
#
loop_
_entity.id
_entity.type
_entity.pdbx_description
1 polymer ?
#
loop_
_entity_poly.entity_id
_entity_poly.type
_entity_poly.pdbx_seq_one_letter_code
_entity_poly.pdbx_strand_id
1 'polypeptide(L)'
;MKIILASGSPRRYELLSRLGLPFESFPPDIEEDFEVPGDPLDFAARMARSKAEAISTLHRDRVIIGADTIVAVDGVILGKPGDEERALEMLRLLNGKRHQVITGIAAIYPEKGMVETGFRTTEVEFNQVTEERILEYVKNGDTLDKAGAYGIQGRGRFLVKSIEGCYHNVVGLPLCLLMELLGKIGLDGGSRWREIASNCCALPCSAAWPQPKGKQNSKWQITNRK
;
A
#
# COMPACT_ATOMS: atom_id res chain seq x y z
N MET A 1 17.84 -3.24 16.11
CA MET A 1 16.83 -4.18 15.58
C MET A 1 16.78 -4.00 14.07
N LYS A 2 16.90 -5.07 13.28
CA LYS A 2 16.92 -5.00 11.82
C LYS A 2 15.50 -5.20 11.29
N ILE A 3 15.11 -4.41 10.29
CA ILE A 3 13.78 -4.44 9.70
C ILE A 3 13.88 -4.85 8.23
N ILE A 4 12.94 -5.67 7.79
CA ILE A 4 12.73 -5.99 6.38
C ILE A 4 11.32 -5.55 5.97
N LEU A 5 11.23 -4.87 4.83
CA LEU A 5 9.99 -4.67 4.10
C LEU A 5 9.82 -5.80 3.08
N ALA A 6 8.82 -6.67 3.28
CA ALA A 6 8.44 -7.73 2.35
C ALA A 6 7.65 -7.16 1.15
N SER A 7 8.29 -6.27 0.38
CA SER A 7 7.65 -5.64 -0.77
C SER A 7 8.65 -5.18 -1.83
N GLY A 8 8.23 -5.28 -3.09
CA GLY A 8 8.89 -4.62 -4.22
C GLY A 8 8.34 -3.22 -4.55
N SER A 9 7.35 -2.72 -3.79
CA SER A 9 6.69 -1.44 -4.11
C SER A 9 7.57 -0.24 -3.74
N PRO A 10 7.93 0.64 -4.70
CA PRO A 10 8.71 1.85 -4.41
C PRO A 10 7.96 2.81 -3.46
N ARG A 11 6.63 2.86 -3.56
CA ARG A 11 5.76 3.71 -2.73
C ARG A 11 5.81 3.29 -1.26
N ARG A 12 5.77 1.98 -0.98
CA ARG A 12 5.88 1.46 0.38
C ARG A 12 7.27 1.69 0.97
N TYR A 13 8.31 1.54 0.16
CA TYR A 13 9.68 1.88 0.56
C TYR A 13 9.79 3.35 0.97
N GLU A 14 9.30 4.27 0.14
CA GLU A 14 9.33 5.70 0.43
C GLU A 14 8.58 6.03 1.74
N LEU A 15 7.38 5.47 1.93
CA LEU A 15 6.58 5.68 3.14
C LEU A 15 7.26 5.12 4.39
N LEU A 16 7.80 3.90 4.33
CA LEU A 16 8.50 3.31 5.48
C LEU A 16 9.75 4.10 5.84
N SER A 17 10.47 4.63 4.85
CA SER A 17 11.65 5.49 5.06
C SER A 17 11.35 6.72 5.91
N ARG A 18 10.10 7.21 5.89
CA ARG A 18 9.67 8.34 6.74
C ARG A 18 9.70 7.98 8.22
N LEU A 19 9.64 6.71 8.60
CA LEU A 19 9.77 6.30 10.00
C LEU A 19 11.20 6.46 10.55
N GLY A 20 12.20 6.73 9.70
CA GLY A 20 13.58 6.99 10.11
C GLY A 20 14.32 5.76 10.64
N LEU A 21 13.79 4.56 10.38
CA LEU A 21 14.41 3.30 10.75
C LEU A 21 15.19 2.75 9.56
N PRO A 22 16.39 2.19 9.78
CA PRO A 22 17.09 1.45 8.73
C PRO A 22 16.36 0.15 8.43
N PHE A 23 16.09 -0.12 7.16
CA PHE A 23 15.45 -1.35 6.70
C PHE A 23 15.98 -1.78 5.33
N GLU A 24 15.82 -3.06 5.02
CA GLU A 24 16.07 -3.64 3.71
C GLU A 24 14.73 -4.03 3.06
N SER A 25 14.65 -4.07 1.73
CA SER A 25 13.42 -4.44 1.01
C SER A 25 13.64 -5.72 0.24
N PHE A 26 12.77 -6.71 0.46
CA PHE A 26 12.81 -8.00 -0.21
C PHE A 26 11.41 -8.27 -0.80
N PRO A 27 11.24 -8.27 -2.14
CA PRO A 27 9.97 -8.64 -2.74
C PRO A 27 9.70 -10.14 -2.49
N PRO A 28 8.56 -10.50 -1.89
CA PRO A 28 8.19 -11.90 -1.69
C PRO A 28 7.75 -12.52 -3.02
N ASP A 29 8.08 -13.80 -3.21
CA ASP A 29 7.62 -14.61 -4.33
C ASP A 29 6.31 -15.31 -3.94
N ILE A 30 5.18 -14.62 -4.15
CA ILE A 30 3.84 -15.11 -3.82
C ILE A 30 2.87 -14.74 -4.92
N GLU A 31 2.10 -15.72 -5.38
CA GLU A 31 0.95 -15.52 -6.26
C GLU A 31 -0.28 -15.04 -5.46
N GLU A 32 -1.01 -14.07 -6.01
CA GLU A 32 -2.21 -13.51 -5.41
C GLU A 32 -3.43 -14.24 -5.98
N ASP A 33 -4.08 -15.10 -5.18
CA ASP A 33 -5.29 -15.83 -5.60
C ASP A 33 -6.55 -15.05 -5.20
N PHE A 34 -7.07 -14.26 -6.14
CA PHE A 34 -8.28 -13.46 -5.97
C PHE A 34 -9.59 -14.25 -6.14
N GLU A 35 -9.53 -15.53 -6.52
CA GLU A 35 -10.72 -16.36 -6.75
C GLU A 35 -11.28 -16.95 -5.46
N VAL A 36 -10.54 -16.86 -4.35
CA VAL A 36 -10.98 -17.31 -3.03
C VAL A 36 -12.10 -16.39 -2.52
N PRO A 37 -13.35 -16.88 -2.38
CA PRO A 37 -14.44 -16.08 -1.84
C PRO A 37 -14.15 -15.70 -0.39
N GLY A 38 -14.47 -14.46 0.00
CA GLY A 38 -14.29 -13.99 1.38
C GLY A 38 -14.47 -12.50 1.55
N ASP A 39 -14.36 -12.04 2.79
CA ASP A 39 -14.35 -10.61 3.13
C ASP A 39 -13.08 -9.96 2.54
N PRO A 40 -13.20 -8.88 1.72
CA PRO A 40 -12.06 -8.11 1.25
C PRO A 40 -11.09 -7.65 2.36
N LEU A 41 -11.61 -7.37 3.56
CA LEU A 41 -10.81 -6.97 4.72
C LEU A 41 -9.88 -8.12 5.16
N ASP A 42 -10.45 -9.32 5.29
CA ASP A 42 -9.71 -10.53 5.64
C ASP A 42 -8.72 -10.91 4.53
N PHE A 43 -9.10 -10.72 3.27
CA PHE A 43 -8.21 -10.97 2.13
C PHE A 43 -6.94 -10.11 2.23
N ALA A 44 -7.08 -8.79 2.37
CA ALA A 44 -5.93 -7.89 2.43
C ALA A 44 -5.00 -8.20 3.62
N ALA A 45 -5.57 -8.47 4.80
CA ALA A 45 -4.80 -8.82 5.99
C ALA A 45 -4.07 -10.17 5.83
N ARG A 46 -4.73 -11.19 5.29
CA ARG A 46 -4.13 -12.50 5.00
C ARG A 46 -2.99 -12.38 3.99
N MET A 47 -3.19 -11.64 2.90
CA MET A 47 -2.15 -11.46 1.88
C MET A 47 -0.94 -10.70 2.41
N ALA A 48 -1.15 -9.67 3.24
CA ALA A 48 -0.06 -8.98 3.91
C ALA A 48 0.74 -9.92 4.83
N ARG A 49 0.05 -10.80 5.57
CA ARG A 49 0.67 -11.82 6.42
C ARG A 49 1.46 -12.83 5.61
N SER A 50 0.87 -13.42 4.57
CA SER A 50 1.55 -14.40 3.71
C SER A 50 2.85 -13.82 3.13
N LYS A 51 2.81 -12.56 2.66
CA LYS A 51 3.98 -11.83 2.16
C LYS A 51 5.11 -11.71 3.18
N ALA A 52 4.78 -11.42 4.44
CA ALA A 52 5.78 -11.40 5.51
C ALA A 52 6.28 -12.81 5.88
N GLU A 53 5.38 -13.80 5.94
CA GLU A 53 5.72 -15.18 6.30
C GLU A 53 6.68 -15.83 5.29
N ALA A 54 6.51 -15.58 4.00
CA ALA A 54 7.35 -16.17 2.94
C ALA A 54 8.85 -15.88 3.08
N ILE A 55 9.22 -14.75 3.68
CA ILE A 55 10.63 -14.41 3.93
C ILE A 55 11.03 -14.57 5.40
N SER A 56 10.10 -14.96 6.28
CA SER A 56 10.32 -15.04 7.72
C SER A 56 11.24 -16.15 8.18
N THR A 57 11.21 -17.28 7.48
CA THR A 57 12.03 -18.45 7.79
C THR A 57 13.52 -18.17 7.60
N LEU A 58 13.88 -17.33 6.63
CA LEU A 58 15.25 -16.95 6.30
C LEU A 58 15.81 -15.78 7.15
N HIS A 59 14.94 -15.06 7.86
CA HIS A 59 15.29 -13.81 8.56
C HIS A 59 14.77 -13.78 9.99
N ARG A 60 15.09 -14.82 10.78
CA ARG A 60 14.50 -15.00 12.11
C ARG A 60 14.86 -13.91 13.12
N ASP A 61 16.04 -13.28 13.00
CA ASP A 61 16.56 -12.22 13.86
C ASP A 61 16.02 -10.81 13.51
N ARG A 62 15.06 -10.72 12.58
CA ARG A 62 14.58 -9.46 12.03
C ARG A 62 13.07 -9.31 12.19
N VAL A 63 12.64 -8.05 12.23
CA VAL A 63 11.23 -7.71 12.08
C VAL A 63 10.88 -7.62 10.62
N ILE A 64 9.78 -8.24 10.23
CA ILE A 64 9.36 -8.33 8.84
C ILE A 64 7.99 -7.67 8.70
N ILE A 65 7.93 -6.71 7.79
CA ILE A 65 6.76 -5.92 7.50
C ILE A 65 6.18 -6.38 6.16
N GLY A 66 5.00 -6.98 6.20
CA GLY A 66 4.19 -7.30 5.03
C GLY A 66 3.10 -6.26 4.82
N ALA A 67 2.77 -6.00 3.55
CA ALA A 67 1.67 -5.12 3.19
C ALA A 67 1.01 -5.57 1.89
N ASP A 68 -0.31 -5.49 1.84
CA ASP A 68 -1.10 -5.78 0.64
C ASP A 68 -2.23 -4.78 0.49
N THR A 69 -2.53 -4.35 -0.74
CA THR A 69 -3.50 -3.29 -0.99
C THR A 69 -4.42 -3.73 -2.11
N ILE A 70 -5.73 -3.68 -1.86
CA ILE A 70 -6.78 -3.99 -2.83
C ILE A 70 -7.74 -2.81 -2.98
N VAL A 71 -8.47 -2.79 -4.10
CA VAL A 71 -9.61 -1.89 -4.31
C VAL A 71 -10.88 -2.73 -4.33
N ALA A 72 -11.94 -2.32 -3.63
CA ALA A 72 -13.22 -3.01 -3.63
C ALA A 72 -14.36 -2.07 -4.05
N VAL A 73 -15.15 -2.47 -5.03
CA VAL A 73 -16.30 -1.70 -5.56
C VAL A 73 -17.43 -2.65 -5.91
N ASP A 74 -18.66 -2.34 -5.48
CA ASP A 74 -19.87 -3.14 -5.77
C ASP A 74 -19.70 -4.66 -5.50
N GLY A 75 -18.96 -5.03 -4.45
CA GLY A 75 -18.69 -6.43 -4.09
C GLY A 75 -17.56 -7.11 -4.88
N VAL A 76 -16.89 -6.41 -5.79
CA VAL A 76 -15.78 -6.91 -6.61
C VAL A 76 -14.45 -6.43 -6.05
N ILE A 77 -13.48 -7.36 -5.87
CA ILE A 77 -12.10 -7.04 -5.53
C ILE A 77 -11.29 -6.83 -6.81
N LEU A 78 -10.59 -5.71 -6.88
CA LEU A 78 -9.69 -5.33 -7.96
C LEU A 78 -8.25 -5.33 -7.44
N GLY A 79 -7.48 -6.33 -7.89
CA GLY A 79 -6.02 -6.36 -7.76
C GLY A 79 -5.33 -5.50 -8.81
N LYS A 80 -4.08 -5.85 -9.14
CA LYS A 80 -3.36 -5.23 -10.26
C LYS A 80 -3.96 -5.71 -11.58
N PRO A 81 -4.09 -4.85 -12.61
CA PRO A 81 -4.73 -5.24 -13.85
C PRO A 81 -3.91 -6.23 -14.70
N GLY A 82 -2.58 -6.23 -14.57
CA GLY A 82 -1.69 -7.08 -15.38
C GLY A 82 -1.47 -6.56 -16.81
N ASP A 83 -2.52 -6.09 -17.47
CA ASP A 83 -2.48 -5.52 -18.82
C ASP A 83 -3.37 -4.26 -18.98
N GLU A 84 -3.25 -3.60 -20.13
CA GLU A 84 -3.98 -2.36 -20.44
C GLU A 84 -5.49 -2.56 -20.62
N GLU A 85 -5.92 -3.71 -21.16
CA GLU A 85 -7.34 -4.00 -21.39
C GLU A 85 -8.06 -4.11 -20.04
N ARG A 86 -7.49 -4.88 -19.13
CA ARG A 86 -7.99 -5.03 -17.77
C ARG A 86 -7.91 -3.72 -16.99
N ALA A 87 -6.89 -2.89 -17.23
CA ALA A 87 -6.81 -1.56 -16.64
C ALA A 87 -7.98 -0.66 -17.07
N LEU A 88 -8.37 -0.69 -18.35
CA LEU A 88 -9.53 0.05 -18.85
C LEU A 88 -10.83 -0.43 -18.22
N GLU A 89 -11.03 -1.75 -18.11
CA GLU A 89 -12.21 -2.33 -17.46
C GLU A 89 -12.34 -1.88 -16.00
N MET A 90 -11.24 -1.96 -15.24
CA MET A 90 -11.20 -1.50 -13.85
C MET A 90 -11.53 -0.01 -13.74
N LEU A 91 -10.93 0.84 -14.58
CA LEU A 91 -11.16 2.28 -14.53
C LEU A 91 -12.59 2.67 -14.93
N ARG A 92 -13.18 1.98 -15.91
CA ARG A 92 -14.59 2.17 -16.28
C ARG A 92 -15.53 1.77 -15.14
N LEU A 93 -15.22 0.67 -14.45
CA LEU A 93 -16.01 0.21 -13.31
C LEU A 93 -16.00 1.21 -12.15
N LEU A 94 -14.86 1.87 -11.90
CA LEU A 94 -14.68 2.86 -10.84
C LEU A 94 -15.18 4.27 -11.21
N ASN A 95 -15.35 4.58 -12.50
CA ASN A 95 -15.62 5.93 -12.98
C ASN A 95 -16.89 6.52 -12.36
N GLY A 96 -16.76 7.68 -11.70
CA GLY A 96 -17.87 8.36 -11.02
C GLY A 96 -18.43 7.63 -9.79
N LYS A 97 -17.79 6.56 -9.31
CA LYS A 97 -18.26 5.77 -8.16
C LYS A 97 -17.46 6.04 -6.89
N ARG A 98 -18.04 5.59 -5.77
CA ARG A 98 -17.33 5.38 -4.50
C ARG A 98 -16.85 3.95 -4.42
N HIS A 99 -15.67 3.76 -3.85
CA HIS A 99 -15.06 2.46 -3.64
C HIS A 99 -14.14 2.50 -2.42
N GLN A 100 -13.78 1.31 -1.95
CA GLN A 100 -12.92 1.15 -0.80
C GLN A 100 -11.50 0.82 -1.24
N VAL A 101 -10.51 1.49 -0.64
CA VAL A 101 -9.12 1.06 -0.70
C VAL A 101 -8.76 0.46 0.64
N ILE A 102 -8.38 -0.82 0.61
CA ILE A 102 -8.10 -1.60 1.81
C ILE A 102 -6.63 -1.99 1.77
N THR A 103 -5.85 -1.62 2.79
CA THR A 103 -4.49 -2.13 2.96
C THR A 103 -4.37 -2.96 4.23
N GLY A 104 -3.98 -4.22 4.06
CA GLY A 104 -3.54 -5.09 5.14
C GLY A 104 -2.07 -4.86 5.49
N ILE A 105 -1.73 -5.00 6.76
CA ILE A 105 -0.37 -4.92 7.30
C ILE A 105 -0.12 -6.14 8.18
N ALA A 106 1.10 -6.68 8.09
CA ALA A 106 1.63 -7.66 9.01
C ALA A 106 2.98 -7.21 9.56
N ALA A 107 3.21 -7.40 10.84
CA ALA A 107 4.49 -7.24 11.52
C ALA A 107 4.83 -8.55 12.21
N ILE A 108 5.89 -9.21 11.76
CA ILE A 108 6.31 -10.53 12.23
C ILE A 108 7.70 -10.41 12.86
N TYR A 109 7.88 -10.96 14.05
CA TYR A 109 9.19 -11.14 14.66
C TYR A 109 9.41 -12.61 15.04
N PRO A 110 10.04 -13.41 14.15
CA PRO A 110 10.08 -14.86 14.30
C PRO A 110 10.83 -15.33 15.55
N GLU A 111 11.94 -14.68 15.90
CA GLU A 111 12.73 -15.01 17.11
C GLU A 111 11.90 -14.91 18.40
N LYS A 112 10.94 -13.99 18.46
CA LYS A 112 10.03 -13.83 19.61
C LYS A 112 8.68 -14.54 19.45
N GLY A 113 8.44 -15.20 18.31
CA GLY A 113 7.15 -15.82 18.00
C GLY A 113 5.99 -14.81 17.93
N MET A 114 6.28 -13.54 17.64
CA MET A 114 5.26 -12.48 17.60
C MET A 114 4.76 -12.26 16.18
N VAL A 115 3.44 -12.20 16.03
CA VAL A 115 2.75 -11.91 14.77
C VAL A 115 1.62 -10.95 15.05
N GLU A 116 1.68 -9.77 14.45
CA GLU A 116 0.66 -8.74 14.57
C GLU A 116 0.14 -8.39 13.18
N THR A 117 -1.18 -8.40 13.00
CA THR A 117 -1.83 -8.10 11.73
C THR A 117 -2.97 -7.13 11.92
N GLY A 118 -3.26 -6.34 10.88
CA GLY A 118 -4.42 -5.48 10.86
C GLY A 118 -4.66 -4.93 9.46
N PHE A 119 -5.73 -4.17 9.29
CA PHE A 119 -6.04 -3.51 8.03
C PHE A 119 -6.53 -2.08 8.26
N ARG A 120 -6.50 -1.28 7.20
CA ARG A 120 -7.14 0.04 7.17
C ARG A 120 -7.96 0.16 5.89
N THR A 121 -9.15 0.72 6.03
CA THR A 121 -10.05 1.04 4.92
C THR A 121 -10.12 2.55 4.75
N THR A 122 -10.13 2.99 3.50
CA THR A 122 -10.34 4.39 3.10
C THR A 122 -11.36 4.43 1.97
N GLU A 123 -12.40 5.24 2.11
CA GLU A 123 -13.35 5.49 1.03
C GLU A 123 -12.73 6.49 0.04
N VAL A 124 -12.87 6.20 -1.24
CA VAL A 124 -12.44 7.06 -2.34
C VAL A 124 -13.61 7.28 -3.27
N GLU A 125 -13.86 8.52 -3.66
CA GLU A 125 -14.85 8.87 -4.68
C GLU A 125 -14.13 9.32 -5.95
N PHE A 126 -14.50 8.76 -7.09
CA PHE A 126 -14.00 9.21 -8.38
C PHE A 126 -14.83 10.36 -8.96
N ASN A 127 -14.15 11.24 -9.70
CA ASN A 127 -14.78 12.13 -10.65
C ASN A 127 -15.39 11.29 -11.77
N GLN A 128 -16.47 11.78 -12.37
CA GLN A 128 -16.93 11.26 -13.64
C GLN A 128 -16.03 11.84 -14.74
N VAL A 129 -15.27 10.98 -15.42
CA VAL A 129 -14.35 11.33 -16.50
C VAL A 129 -14.78 10.71 -17.82
N THR A 130 -14.40 11.32 -18.93
CA THR A 130 -14.75 10.80 -20.26
C THR A 130 -13.89 9.60 -20.62
N GLU A 131 -14.37 8.78 -21.54
CA GLU A 131 -13.68 7.59 -22.03
C GLU A 131 -12.31 7.95 -22.62
N GLU A 132 -12.20 9.07 -23.34
CA GLU A 132 -10.95 9.53 -23.95
C GLU A 132 -9.88 9.81 -22.89
N ARG A 133 -10.27 10.37 -21.74
CA ARG A 133 -9.34 10.65 -20.63
C ARG A 133 -8.91 9.37 -19.93
N ILE A 134 -9.79 8.37 -19.83
CA ILE A 134 -9.45 7.04 -19.29
C ILE A 134 -8.41 6.37 -20.22
N LEU A 135 -8.66 6.38 -21.53
CA LEU A 135 -7.74 5.83 -22.54
C LEU A 135 -6.37 6.52 -22.49
N GLU A 136 -6.37 7.86 -22.43
CA GLU A 136 -5.13 8.64 -22.31
C GLU A 136 -4.36 8.30 -21.01
N TYR A 137 -5.08 8.09 -19.91
CA TYR A 137 -4.48 7.73 -18.64
C TYR A 137 -3.92 6.31 -18.65
N VAL A 138 -4.59 5.32 -19.23
CA VAL A 138 -4.02 3.96 -19.34
C VAL A 138 -2.74 3.98 -20.17
N LYS A 139 -2.72 4.72 -21.28
CA LYS A 139 -1.56 4.81 -22.17
C LYS A 139 -0.35 5.52 -21.55
N ASN A 140 -0.58 6.58 -20.77
CA ASN A 140 0.49 7.47 -20.30
C ASN A 140 0.70 7.45 -18.78
N GLY A 141 -0.17 6.75 -18.07
CA GLY A 141 -0.19 6.64 -16.63
C GLY A 141 0.59 5.43 -16.13
N ASP A 142 0.69 5.36 -14.81
CA ASP A 142 1.33 4.25 -14.11
C ASP A 142 0.19 3.40 -13.52
N THR A 143 -0.36 2.48 -14.32
CA THR A 143 -1.60 1.73 -14.04
C THR A 143 -1.35 0.27 -13.70
N LEU A 144 -0.38 -0.38 -14.36
CA LEU A 144 -0.23 -1.85 -14.33
C LEU A 144 0.22 -2.42 -12.97
N ASP A 145 0.95 -1.65 -12.16
CA ASP A 145 1.47 -2.08 -10.86
C ASP A 145 0.56 -1.70 -9.67
N LYS A 146 -0.66 -1.21 -9.93
CA LYS A 146 -1.57 -0.67 -8.90
C LYS A 146 -2.90 -1.39 -8.84
N ALA A 147 -3.35 -1.65 -7.62
CA ALA A 147 -4.70 -2.14 -7.38
C ALA A 147 -5.74 -1.15 -7.94
N GLY A 148 -6.73 -1.67 -8.68
CA GLY A 148 -7.74 -0.84 -9.36
C GLY A 148 -7.20 0.02 -10.50
N ALA A 149 -5.99 -0.25 -10.99
CA ALA A 149 -5.37 0.40 -12.14
C ALA A 149 -5.16 1.93 -12.04
N TYR A 150 -5.15 2.49 -10.82
CA TYR A 150 -4.90 3.92 -10.64
C TYR A 150 -3.96 4.23 -9.49
N GLY A 151 -3.29 5.38 -9.59
CA GLY A 151 -2.47 5.95 -8.54
C GLY A 151 -2.97 7.33 -8.17
N ILE A 152 -3.30 7.53 -6.89
CA ILE A 152 -3.61 8.86 -6.37
C ILE A 152 -2.42 9.82 -6.46
N GLN A 153 -1.21 9.27 -6.48
CA GLN A 153 0.01 10.01 -6.72
C GLN A 153 0.23 10.20 -8.23
N GLY A 154 0.63 11.39 -8.64
CA GLY A 154 0.97 11.68 -10.04
C GLY A 154 -0.26 11.82 -10.94
N ARG A 155 -0.20 11.19 -12.12
CA ARG A 155 -1.16 11.42 -13.22
C ARG A 155 -2.59 10.98 -12.89
N GLY A 156 -2.79 9.97 -12.04
CA GLY A 156 -4.14 9.49 -11.69
C GLY A 156 -4.90 10.40 -10.72
N ARG A 157 -4.28 11.47 -10.20
CA ARG A 157 -4.92 12.38 -9.25
C ARG A 157 -6.22 13.00 -9.77
N PHE A 158 -6.34 13.23 -11.08
CA PHE A 158 -7.57 13.80 -11.65
C PHE A 158 -8.77 12.87 -11.55
N LEU A 159 -8.56 11.56 -11.37
CA LEU A 159 -9.62 10.58 -11.18
C LEU A 159 -10.29 10.76 -9.82
N VAL A 160 -9.55 11.20 -8.80
CA VAL A 160 -10.04 11.26 -7.41
C VAL A 160 -10.74 12.58 -7.14
N LYS A 161 -12.01 12.50 -6.75
CA LYS A 161 -12.84 13.62 -6.28
C LYS A 161 -12.66 13.88 -4.79
N SER A 162 -12.76 12.84 -3.98
CA SER A 162 -12.69 12.95 -2.52
C SER A 162 -12.14 11.68 -1.88
N ILE A 163 -11.68 11.82 -0.63
CA ILE A 163 -11.19 10.72 0.20
C ILE A 163 -11.69 10.92 1.61
N GLU A 164 -12.21 9.84 2.20
CA GLU A 164 -12.59 9.77 3.60
C GLU A 164 -11.83 8.63 4.27
N GLY A 165 -10.81 8.99 5.05
CA GLY A 165 -9.93 8.05 5.71
C GLY A 165 -8.45 8.41 5.54
N CYS A 166 -7.60 7.41 5.44
CA CYS A 166 -6.15 7.56 5.46
C CYS A 166 -5.56 7.67 4.05
N TYR A 167 -4.84 8.76 3.74
CA TYR A 167 -4.12 8.92 2.47
C TYR A 167 -3.00 7.88 2.29
N HIS A 168 -2.19 7.65 3.34
CA HIS A 168 -1.10 6.67 3.28
C HIS A 168 -1.61 5.24 3.08
N ASN A 169 -2.84 4.95 3.52
CA ASN A 169 -3.54 3.72 3.18
C ASN A 169 -3.78 3.60 1.67
N VAL A 170 -4.28 4.65 1.02
CA VAL A 170 -4.50 4.67 -0.44
C VAL A 170 -3.19 4.54 -1.22
N VAL A 171 -2.09 5.11 -0.72
CA VAL A 171 -0.76 4.95 -1.32
C VAL A 171 -0.22 3.52 -1.14
N GLY A 172 -0.66 2.81 -0.09
CA GLY A 172 -0.41 1.39 0.14
C GLY A 172 0.38 1.05 1.40
N LEU A 173 0.55 1.99 2.34
CA LEU A 173 1.15 1.72 3.66
C LEU A 173 0.57 2.65 4.75
N PRO A 174 -0.48 2.24 5.49
CA PRO A 174 -1.07 3.06 6.56
C PRO A 174 -0.12 3.20 7.77
N LEU A 175 0.69 4.26 7.77
CA LEU A 175 1.76 4.46 8.76
C LEU A 175 1.29 4.41 10.22
N CYS A 176 0.13 4.98 10.56
CA CYS A 176 -0.39 4.92 11.94
C CYS A 176 -0.68 3.48 12.38
N LEU A 177 -1.31 2.67 11.51
CA LEU A 177 -1.55 1.26 11.80
C LEU A 177 -0.23 0.50 11.91
N LEU A 178 0.71 0.75 11.00
CA LEU A 178 2.01 0.10 11.05
C LEU A 178 2.75 0.40 12.36
N MET A 179 2.81 1.67 12.78
CA MET A 179 3.46 2.05 14.04
C MET A 179 2.80 1.39 15.26
N GLU A 180 1.46 1.26 15.27
CA GLU A 180 0.73 0.54 16.32
C GLU A 180 1.15 -0.94 16.39
N LEU A 181 1.15 -1.64 15.24
CA LEU A 181 1.54 -3.06 15.18
C LEU A 181 3.02 -3.26 15.53
N LEU A 182 3.90 -2.36 15.09
CA LEU A 182 5.31 -2.37 15.47
C LEU A 182 5.50 -2.13 16.99
N GLY A 183 4.68 -1.28 17.60
CA GLY A 183 4.67 -1.06 19.06
C GLY A 183 4.32 -2.33 19.84
N LYS A 184 3.34 -3.11 19.36
CA LYS A 184 2.94 -4.39 19.98
C LYS A 184 4.05 -5.45 19.98
N ILE A 185 4.92 -5.43 18.98
CA ILE A 185 6.10 -6.32 18.92
C ILE A 185 7.36 -5.72 19.60
N GLY A 186 7.20 -4.59 20.28
CA GLY A 186 8.23 -3.97 21.12
C GLY A 186 9.16 -2.98 20.40
N LEU A 187 8.76 -2.44 19.24
CA LEU A 187 9.50 -1.37 18.57
C LEU A 187 8.89 -0.01 18.93
N ASP A 188 9.73 0.89 19.43
CA ASP A 188 9.39 2.29 19.65
C ASP A 188 10.26 3.18 18.75
N GLY A 189 9.62 4.09 18.02
CA GLY A 189 10.29 5.11 17.21
C GLY A 189 10.35 6.50 17.85
N GLY A 190 10.03 6.60 19.15
CA GLY A 190 10.28 7.77 19.97
C GLY A 190 9.51 9.02 19.53
N SER A 191 10.19 10.17 19.54
CA SER A 191 9.59 11.47 19.19
C SER A 191 9.17 11.55 17.71
N ARG A 192 9.92 10.90 16.81
CA ARG A 192 9.63 10.91 15.37
C ARG A 192 8.29 10.27 15.04
N TRP A 193 7.99 9.13 15.63
CA TRP A 193 6.70 8.46 15.40
C TRP A 193 5.53 9.26 15.97
N ARG A 194 5.72 9.91 17.12
CA ARG A 194 4.72 10.82 17.70
C ARG A 194 4.43 12.01 16.79
N GLU A 195 5.45 12.62 16.20
CA GLU A 195 5.28 13.70 15.21
C GLU A 195 4.50 13.22 13.98
N ILE A 196 4.87 12.06 13.43
CA ILE A 196 4.17 11.47 12.28
C ILE A 196 2.71 11.16 12.63
N ALA A 197 2.44 10.57 13.80
CA ALA A 197 1.09 10.25 14.24
C ALA A 197 0.23 11.52 14.39
N SER A 198 0.78 12.58 14.98
CA SER A 198 0.11 13.88 15.09
C SER A 198 -0.25 14.45 13.71
N ASN A 199 0.69 14.43 12.76
CA ASN A 199 0.44 14.98 11.42
C ASN A 199 -0.43 14.08 10.54
N CYS A 200 -0.38 12.76 10.74
CA CYS A 200 -1.15 11.80 9.94
C CYS A 200 -2.61 11.71 10.38
N CYS A 201 -2.92 12.04 11.64
CA CYS A 201 -4.28 12.04 12.19
C CYS A 201 -4.91 13.45 12.29
N ALA A 202 -4.13 14.54 12.32
CA ALA A 202 -4.65 15.90 12.55
C ALA A 202 -5.01 16.69 11.28
N LEU A 203 -4.68 16.20 10.08
CA LEU A 203 -4.94 16.93 8.84
C LEU A 203 -6.16 16.38 8.12
N PRO A 204 -7.22 17.18 7.85
CA PRO A 204 -8.21 16.80 6.87
C PRO A 204 -7.49 16.53 5.55
N CYS A 205 -7.77 15.38 4.94
CA CYS A 205 -7.05 14.84 3.78
C CYS A 205 -7.04 15.79 2.56
N SER A 206 -7.81 16.88 2.59
CA SER A 206 -7.86 17.93 1.58
C SER A 206 -6.78 19.02 1.69
N ALA A 207 -6.14 19.22 2.85
CA ALA A 207 -5.41 20.48 3.11
C ALA A 207 -3.87 20.39 3.14
N ALA A 208 -3.26 19.20 3.17
CA ALA A 208 -1.82 19.14 3.36
C ALA A 208 -1.19 17.88 2.80
N TRP A 209 -0.68 17.91 1.56
CA TRP A 209 0.54 17.16 1.25
C TRP A 209 1.37 17.91 0.19
N PRO A 210 2.64 18.24 0.48
CA PRO A 210 3.50 18.93 -0.45
C PRO A 210 3.78 18.10 -1.70
N GLN A 211 3.90 18.81 -2.82
CA GLN A 211 4.36 18.27 -4.09
C GLN A 211 5.68 17.52 -3.88
N PRO A 212 5.90 16.34 -4.48
CA PRO A 212 7.25 15.80 -4.58
C PRO A 212 8.10 16.86 -5.29
N LYS A 213 9.04 17.48 -4.57
CA LYS A 213 10.11 18.25 -5.19
C LYS A 213 10.85 17.24 -6.05
N GLY A 214 10.63 17.33 -7.36
CA GLY A 214 11.21 16.37 -8.30
C GLY A 214 12.69 16.22 -8.03
N LYS A 215 13.16 14.97 -7.94
CA LYS A 215 14.59 14.68 -8.10
C LYS A 215 14.87 13.19 -8.28
N GLN A 216 15.74 13.00 -9.27
CA GLN A 216 16.89 12.10 -9.29
C GLN A 216 16.62 10.60 -9.19
N ASN A 217 16.83 9.97 -10.34
CA ASN A 217 17.33 8.61 -10.50
C ASN A 217 18.32 8.25 -9.38
N SER A 218 17.82 7.59 -8.34
CA SER A 218 18.64 6.79 -7.43
C SER A 218 18.46 5.34 -7.87
N LYS A 219 19.55 4.74 -8.34
CA LYS A 219 19.62 3.30 -8.61
C LYS A 219 19.37 2.58 -7.28
N TRP A 220 18.20 1.97 -7.14
CA TRP A 220 17.89 1.06 -6.05
C TRP A 220 18.74 -0.19 -6.18
N GLN A 221 19.48 -0.57 -5.14
CA GLN A 221 20.13 -1.87 -5.08
C GLN A 221 19.09 -2.92 -4.70
N ILE A 222 18.41 -3.46 -5.72
CA ILE A 222 17.66 -4.71 -5.60
C ILE A 222 18.70 -5.82 -5.46
N THR A 223 18.90 -6.32 -4.25
CA THR A 223 19.77 -7.48 -4.02
C THR A 223 19.02 -8.75 -4.42
N ASN A 224 19.04 -9.08 -5.71
CA ASN A 224 18.77 -10.44 -6.17
C ASN A 224 20.01 -11.28 -5.90
N ARG A 225 20.09 -11.93 -4.75
CA ARG A 225 21.00 -13.08 -4.58
C ARG A 225 20.15 -14.34 -4.61
N LYS A 226 20.45 -15.16 -5.63
CA LYS A 226 20.06 -16.56 -5.79
C LYS A 226 20.45 -17.38 -4.56
#